data_AF-A0A9Q3Z3K9-F1
#
_entry.id   AF-A0A9Q3Z3K9-F1
#
_cell.length_a   1.000
_cell.length_b   1.000
_cell.length_c   1.000
_cell.angle_alpha   90.00
_cell.angle_beta   90.00
_cell.angle_gamma   90.00
#
_symmetry.space_group_name_H-M   'P 1'
#
loop_
_entity.id
_entity.type
_entity.pdbx_description
1 polymer ?
#
loop_
_entity_poly.entity_id
_entity_poly.type
_entity_poly.pdbx_seq_one_letter_code
_entity_poly.pdbx_strand_id
1 'polypeptide(L)' 'MTEKPLTHKQALAAVIQALGGTWDTERAVLALRVSGYQPANDEAAGKEARRNLRELADDGLIVRPDPDQAVYRLA' A
#
# COMPACT_ATOMS: atom_id res chain seq x y z
N MET A 1 0.03 22.88 -15.84
CA MET A 1 0.86 22.49 -14.68
C MET A 1 1.00 20.99 -14.75
N THR A 2 2.21 20.45 -14.95
CA THR A 2 2.41 19.01 -15.02
C THR A 2 2.40 18.48 -13.59
N GLU A 3 1.31 17.82 -13.18
CA GLU A 3 1.26 17.16 -11.89
C GLU A 3 2.37 16.10 -11.83
N LYS A 4 3.17 16.15 -10.76
CA LYS A 4 4.21 15.14 -10.54
C LYS A 4 3.49 13.81 -10.22
N PRO A 5 3.86 12.70 -10.87
CA PRO A 5 3.26 11.40 -10.56
C PRO A 5 3.48 11.07 -9.08
N LEU A 6 2.42 10.57 -8.44
CA LEU A 6 2.46 10.15 -7.03
C LEU A 6 3.51 9.06 -6.85
N THR A 7 4.18 9.06 -5.70
CA THR A 7 4.96 7.89 -5.30
C THR A 7 4.02 6.71 -5.01
N HIS A 8 4.55 5.48 -5.05
CA HIS A 8 3.77 4.28 -4.68
C HIS A 8 3.15 4.40 -3.28
N LYS A 9 3.89 4.96 -2.31
CA LYS A 9 3.40 5.22 -0.96
C LYS A 9 2.20 6.16 -0.96
N GLN A 10 2.29 7.28 -1.70
CA GLN A 10 1.21 8.27 -1.79
C GLN A 10 -0.02 7.72 -2.51
N ALA A 11 0.19 6.99 -3.62
CA ALA A 11 -0.90 6.34 -4.34
C ALA A 11 -1.60 5.31 -3.45
N LEU A 12 -0.85 4.47 -2.74
CA LEU A 12 -1.41 3.48 -1.83
C LEU A 12 -2.15 4.14 -0.65
N ALA A 13 -1.59 5.20 -0.05
CA ALA A 13 -2.23 5.96 1.02
C ALA A 13 -3.60 6.52 0.58
N ALA A 14 -3.67 7.13 -0.60
CA ALA A 14 -4.91 7.69 -1.15
C ALA A 14 -5.98 6.61 -1.34
N VAL A 15 -5.60 5.44 -1.86
CA VAL A 15 -6.55 4.33 -2.06
C VAL A 15 -7.00 3.74 -0.72
N ILE A 16 -6.09 3.58 0.26
CA ILE A 16 -6.43 3.11 1.61
C ILE A 16 -7.43 4.04 2.28
N GLN A 17 -7.20 5.35 2.23
CA GLN A 17 -8.09 6.35 2.81
C GLN A 17 -9.46 6.37 2.12
N ALA A 18 -9.49 6.20 0.80
CA ALA A 18 -10.74 6.20 0.03
C ALA A 18 -11.58 4.93 0.25
N LEU A 19 -10.95 3.75 0.34
CA LEU A 19 -11.65 2.47 0.40
C LEU A 19 -11.79 1.88 1.81
N GLY A 20 -10.95 2.30 2.75
CA GLY A 20 -10.89 1.74 4.09
C GLY A 20 -10.73 0.21 4.12
N GLY A 21 -11.22 -0.40 5.20
CA GLY A 21 -11.21 -1.85 5.40
C GLY A 21 -9.82 -2.44 5.69
N THR A 22 -9.66 -3.73 5.41
CA THR A 22 -8.42 -4.48 5.68
C THR A 22 -7.50 -4.53 4.47
N TRP A 23 -6.20 -4.40 4.73
CA TRP A 23 -5.18 -4.33 3.71
C TRP A 23 -4.09 -5.35 3.96
N ASP A 24 -4.03 -6.36 3.11
CA ASP A 24 -2.94 -7.33 3.04
C ASP A 24 -2.00 -7.00 1.87
N THR A 25 -1.00 -7.86 1.65
CA THR A 25 -0.04 -7.68 0.56
C THR A 25 -0.71 -7.74 -0.81
N GLU A 26 -1.67 -8.65 -1.02
CA GLU A 26 -2.29 -8.87 -2.32
C GLU A 26 -3.16 -7.67 -2.73
N ARG A 27 -3.98 -7.17 -1.81
CA ARG A 27 -4.80 -5.98 -2.04
C ARG A 27 -3.94 -4.74 -2.30
N ALA A 28 -2.82 -4.60 -1.58
CA ALA A 28 -1.87 -3.51 -1.80
C ALA A 28 -1.19 -3.61 -3.18
N VAL A 29 -0.79 -4.81 -3.63
CA VAL A 29 -0.28 -5.03 -4.99
C VAL A 29 -1.31 -4.60 -6.04
N LEU A 30 -2.58 -4.98 -5.86
CA LEU A 30 -3.64 -4.61 -6.78
C LEU A 30 -3.82 -3.09 -6.85
N ALA A 31 -3.86 -2.41 -5.71
CA ALA A 31 -3.98 -0.95 -5.65
C ALA A 31 -2.81 -0.25 -6.35
N LEU A 32 -1.59 -0.73 -6.15
CA LEU A 32 -0.41 -0.19 -6.84
C LEU A 32 -0.51 -0.39 -8.36
N ARG A 33 -0.93 -1.56 -8.83
CA ARG A 33 -1.14 -1.82 -10.28
C ARG A 33 -2.19 -0.88 -10.88
N VAL A 34 -3.30 -0.64 -10.18
CA VAL A 34 -4.34 0.32 -10.60
C VAL A 34 -3.79 1.76 -10.67
N SER A 35 -2.82 2.10 -9.82
CA SER A 35 -2.10 3.39 -9.88
C SER A 35 -1.05 3.49 -11.00
N GLY A 36 -0.87 2.43 -11.80
CA GLY A 36 0.09 2.39 -12.90
C GLY A 36 1.44 1.76 -12.57
N TYR A 37 1.63 1.19 -11.38
CA TYR A 37 2.86 0.46 -11.04
C TYR A 37 2.97 -0.84 -11.85
N GLN A 38 4.07 -0.97 -12.60
CA GLN A 38 4.38 -2.15 -13.42
C GLN A 38 5.65 -2.84 -12.89
N PRO A 39 5.51 -3.80 -11.94
CA PRO A 39 6.64 -4.55 -11.40
C PRO A 39 7.21 -5.54 -12.44
N ALA A 40 8.50 -5.86 -12.33
CA ALA A 40 9.16 -6.83 -13.20
C ALA A 40 8.62 -8.27 -13.03
N ASN A 41 8.16 -8.62 -11.82
CA ASN A 41 7.56 -9.91 -11.47
C ASN A 41 6.72 -9.79 -10.18
N ASP A 42 6.01 -10.85 -9.83
CA ASP A 42 5.15 -10.86 -8.64
C ASP A 42 5.93 -10.74 -7.32
N GLU A 43 7.17 -11.24 -7.27
CA GLU A 43 8.02 -11.09 -6.09
C GLU A 43 8.37 -9.62 -5.82
N ALA A 44 8.77 -8.88 -6.87
CA ALA A 44 9.02 -7.45 -6.82
C ALA A 44 7.75 -6.66 -6.48
N ALA A 45 6.59 -7.10 -7.00
CA ALA A 45 5.30 -6.53 -6.65
C ALA A 45 5.01 -6.64 -5.14
N GLY A 46 5.12 -7.86 -4.60
CA GLY A 46 4.87 -8.12 -3.19
C GLY A 46 5.87 -7.43 -2.27
N LYS A 47 7.16 -7.36 -2.65
CA LYS A 47 8.19 -6.64 -1.89
C LYS A 47 7.89 -5.14 -1.81
N GLU A 48 7.52 -4.53 -2.93
CA GLU A 48 7.14 -3.11 -2.98
C GLU A 48 5.90 -2.84 -2.12
N ALA A 49 4.86 -3.66 -2.25
CA ALA A 49 3.63 -3.52 -1.48
C ALA A 49 3.87 -3.63 0.04
N ARG A 50 4.61 -4.67 0.48
CA ARG A 50 4.95 -4.84 1.91
C ARG A 50 5.79 -3.70 2.46
N ARG A 51 6.72 -3.16 1.66
CA ARG A 51 7.53 -2.01 2.07
C ARG A 51 6.64 -0.78 2.29
N ASN A 52 5.79 -0.44 1.32
CA ASN A 52 4.91 0.72 1.43
C ASN A 52 3.89 0.55 2.58
N LEU A 53 3.32 -0.65 2.79
CA LEU A 53 2.45 -0.90 3.94
C LEU A 53 3.16 -0.66 5.28
N ARG A 54 4.42 -1.13 5.41
CA ARG A 54 5.20 -0.91 6.62
C ARG A 54 5.51 0.56 6.84
N GLU A 55 5.94 1.26 5.80
CA GLU A 55 6.20 2.71 5.88
C GLU A 55 4.95 3.51 6.22
N LEU A 56 3.76 3.11 5.76
CA LEU A 56 2.50 3.75 6.12
C LEU A 56 2.09 3.44 7.56
N ALA A 57 2.45 2.26 8.07
CA ALA A 57 2.23 1.90 9.46
C ALA A 57 3.17 2.65 10.40
N ASP A 58 4.44 2.80 10.00
CA ASP A 58 5.44 3.58 10.74
C ASP A 58 5.05 5.07 10.80
N ASP A 59 4.42 5.60 9.74
CA ASP A 59 3.83 6.95 9.72
C ASP A 59 2.53 7.08 10.55
N GLY A 60 1.97 5.98 11.03
CA GLY A 60 0.72 5.95 11.79
C GLY A 60 -0.56 6.12 10.96
N LEU A 61 -0.49 6.06 9.63
CA LEU A 61 -1.70 6.12 8.78
C LEU A 61 -2.55 4.85 8.92
N ILE A 62 -1.87 3.72 9.00
CA ILE A 62 -2.51 2.41 9.19
C ILE A 62 -1.92 1.73 10.42
N VAL A 63 -2.72 0.88 11.05
CA VAL A 63 -2.28 0.04 12.16
C VAL A 63 -2.37 -1.42 11.75
N ARG A 64 -1.54 -2.25 12.39
CA ARG A 64 -1.61 -3.70 12.30
C ARG A 64 -2.28 -4.21 13.58
N PRO A 65 -3.59 -4.54 13.55
CA PRO A 65 -4.34 -4.86 14.77
C PRO A 65 -3.88 -6.15 15.46
N ASP A 66 -3.39 -7.10 14.66
CA ASP A 66 -2.85 -8.38 15.13
C ASP A 66 -1.36 -8.45 14.72
N PRO A 67 -0.41 -8.47 15.67
CA PRO A 67 1.01 -8.50 15.36
C PRO A 67 1.46 -9.76 14.59
N ASP A 68 0.70 -10.85 14.66
CA ASP A 68 0.99 -12.12 14.02
C ASP A 68 0.44 -12.19 12.57
N GLN A 69 -0.40 -11.23 12.18
CA GLN A 69 -0.96 -11.16 10.84
C GLN A 69 -0.43 -9.94 10.08
N ALA A 70 0.03 -10.15 8.84
CA ALA A 70 0.43 -9.05 7.94
C ALA A 70 -0.78 -8.32 7.31
N VAL A 71 -1.78 -7.99 8.13
CA VAL A 71 -3.02 -7.33 7.74
C VAL A 71 -3.15 -6.00 8.48
N TYR A 72 -3.38 -4.94 7.73
CA TYR A 72 -3.46 -3.57 8.22
C TYR A 72 -4.89 -3.03 8.12
N ARG A 73 -5.19 -1.99 8.90
CA ARG A 73 -6.43 -1.20 8.82
C ARG A 73 -6.09 0.28 8.97
N LEU A 74 -6.95 1.15 8.46
CA LEU A 74 -6.83 2.59 8.74
C LEU A 74 -6.81 2.81 10.27
N ALA A 75 -5.90 3.67 10.73
CA ALA A 75 -5.73 4.00 12.14
C ALA A 75 -6.94 4.75 12.73
#